data_AF-A0A7S3HF02-F1
#
_entry.id   AF-A0A7S3HF02-F1
#
_cell.length_a   1.000
_cell.length_b   1.000
_cell.length_c   1.000
_cell.angle_alpha   90.00
_cell.angle_beta   90.00
_cell.angle_gamma   90.00
#
_symmetry.space_group_name_H-M   'P 1'
#
loop_
_entity.id
_entity.type
_entity.pdbx_description
1 polymer ?
#
loop_
_entity_poly.entity_id
_entity_poly.type
_entity_poly.pdbx_seq_one_letter_code
_entity_poly.pdbx_strand_id
1 'polypeptide(L)'
;ARVSTSPGSRSVAFGVLGRFCKLAMAKPAKPSLKSLIKKGDLLICPGVFDGISTLIANKTGFKALYMTGFGTVGSHLGVPDAGLASYRDMVERVRVMSGLADCPLICDADTGFGGLLNVEHTVKGYEAAGASAIQLEDQ
;
A
#
# COMPACT_ATOMS: atom_id res chain seq x y z
N ALA A 1 22.60 34.95 59.33
CA ALA A 1 21.85 33.70 59.07
C ALA A 1 21.50 33.67 57.59
N ARG A 2 21.82 32.58 56.88
CA ARG A 2 21.63 32.47 55.42
C ARG A 2 20.14 32.43 55.08
N VAL A 3 19.69 33.35 54.23
CA VAL A 3 18.36 33.30 53.60
C VAL A 3 18.51 32.51 52.31
N SER A 4 17.95 31.30 52.28
CA SER A 4 17.84 30.45 51.10
C SER A 4 16.55 30.78 50.38
N THR A 5 16.64 31.44 49.23
CA THR A 5 15.52 31.69 48.32
C THR A 5 15.39 30.52 47.34
N SER A 6 14.37 29.68 47.50
CA SER A 6 13.98 28.68 46.50
C SER A 6 13.12 29.34 45.42
N PRO A 7 13.51 29.33 44.13
CA PRO A 7 12.64 29.81 43.08
C PRO A 7 11.56 28.77 42.79
N GLY A 8 10.31 29.17 42.96
CA GLY A 8 9.15 28.38 42.56
C GLY A 8 9.14 28.11 41.06
N SER A 9 9.10 26.85 40.69
CA SER A 9 8.73 26.41 39.35
C SER A 9 7.21 26.28 39.30
N ARG A 10 6.56 27.25 38.68
CA ARG A 10 5.13 27.26 38.37
C ARG A 10 4.75 25.96 37.66
N SER A 11 3.80 25.23 38.22
CA SER A 11 3.09 24.17 37.49
C SER A 11 2.29 24.84 36.37
N VAL A 12 2.79 24.73 35.13
CA VAL A 12 1.98 25.02 33.95
C VAL A 12 1.22 23.73 33.64
N ALA A 13 -0.07 23.75 33.97
CA ALA A 13 -0.98 22.68 33.59
C ALA A 13 -1.02 22.56 32.06
N PHE A 14 -0.31 21.58 31.50
CA PHE A 14 -0.53 21.08 30.13
C PHE A 14 -1.75 20.15 30.12
N GLY A 15 -2.89 20.67 30.56
CA GLY A 15 -4.19 20.10 30.24
C GLY A 15 -4.49 20.38 28.76
N VAL A 16 -5.08 19.41 28.08
CA VAL A 16 -5.65 19.48 26.70
C VAL A 16 -4.78 18.96 25.54
N LEU A 17 -3.44 18.90 25.61
CA LEU A 17 -2.63 18.40 24.45
C LEU A 17 -2.28 16.90 24.47
N GLY A 18 -2.67 16.14 25.50
CA GLY A 18 -2.36 14.71 25.61
C GLY A 18 -3.29 13.77 24.82
N ARG A 19 -4.34 14.29 24.17
CA ARG A 19 -5.45 13.47 23.63
C ARG A 19 -5.37 13.17 22.13
N PHE A 20 -4.45 13.81 21.39
CA PHE A 20 -4.28 13.59 19.95
C PHE A 20 -3.07 12.72 19.57
N CYS A 21 -2.21 12.37 20.52
CA CYS A 21 -0.99 11.60 20.27
C CYS A 21 -1.14 10.11 20.64
N LYS A 22 -2.31 9.52 20.40
CA LYS A 22 -2.55 8.09 20.55
C LYS A 22 -2.96 7.51 19.20
N LEU A 23 -2.19 6.51 18.77
CA LEU A 23 -2.39 5.61 17.62
C LEU A 23 -1.86 6.08 16.24
N ALA A 24 -0.55 6.25 16.13
CA ALA A 24 0.13 5.54 15.05
C ALA A 24 0.69 4.24 15.66
N MET A 25 -0.17 3.26 15.94
CA MET A 25 0.34 1.92 16.23
C MET A 25 0.99 1.43 14.93
N ALA A 26 2.20 0.91 15.02
CA ALA A 26 2.84 0.23 13.90
C ALA A 26 1.84 -0.81 13.36
N LYS A 27 1.51 -0.72 12.07
CA LYS A 27 0.66 -1.74 11.43
C LYS A 27 1.34 -3.09 11.65
N PRO A 28 0.59 -4.13 12.05
CA PRO A 28 1.15 -5.47 12.14
C PRO A 28 1.77 -5.84 10.78
N ALA A 29 2.90 -6.55 10.82
CA ALA A 29 3.58 -6.98 9.61
C ALA A 29 2.61 -7.80 8.74
N LYS A 30 2.55 -7.48 7.44
CA LYS A 30 1.67 -8.16 6.49
C LYS A 30 2.06 -9.65 6.44
N PRO A 31 1.10 -10.59 6.44
CA PRO A 31 1.42 -12.00 6.23
C PRO A 31 2.07 -12.18 4.86
N SER A 32 3.03 -13.09 4.73
CA SER A 32 3.62 -13.38 3.40
C SER A 32 2.59 -14.05 2.49
N LEU A 33 2.44 -13.56 1.26
CA LEU A 33 1.60 -14.19 0.23
C LEU A 33 2.02 -15.65 -0.03
N LYS A 34 3.33 -15.94 0.00
CA LYS A 34 3.87 -17.31 -0.12
C LYS A 34 3.32 -18.24 0.96
N SER A 35 3.19 -17.75 2.20
CA SER A 35 2.61 -18.53 3.30
C SER A 35 1.11 -18.75 3.13
N LEU A 36 0.39 -17.78 2.55
CA LEU A 36 -1.03 -17.94 2.24
C LEU A 36 -1.25 -18.98 1.14
N ILE A 37 -0.49 -18.92 0.05
CA ILE A 37 -0.56 -19.89 -1.06
C ILE A 37 -0.21 -21.31 -0.57
N LYS A 38 0.83 -21.45 0.26
CA LYS A 38 1.25 -22.75 0.80
C LYS A 38 0.19 -23.44 1.67
N LYS A 39 -0.78 -22.71 2.24
CA LYS A 39 -1.88 -23.33 2.99
C LYS A 39 -2.79 -24.17 2.11
N GLY A 40 -2.84 -23.89 0.79
CA GLY A 40 -3.68 -24.62 -0.16
C GLY A 40 -5.16 -24.29 -0.11
N ASP A 41 -5.59 -23.39 0.79
CA ASP A 41 -6.96 -22.87 0.82
C ASP A 41 -7.23 -21.95 -0.38
N LEU A 42 -8.49 -21.87 -0.81
CA LEU A 42 -8.92 -20.86 -1.78
C LEU A 42 -8.65 -19.45 -1.22
N LEU A 43 -7.76 -18.71 -1.87
CA LEU A 43 -7.43 -17.32 -1.52
C LEU A 43 -8.25 -16.36 -2.38
N ILE A 44 -9.21 -15.68 -1.76
CA ILE A 44 -10.00 -14.64 -2.42
C ILE A 44 -9.23 -13.32 -2.36
N CYS A 45 -8.96 -12.73 -3.54
CA CYS A 45 -8.26 -11.47 -3.71
C CYS A 45 -9.16 -10.47 -4.46
N PRO A 46 -9.96 -9.64 -3.76
CA PRO A 46 -10.81 -8.65 -4.42
C PRO A 46 -9.99 -7.61 -5.19
N GLY A 47 -10.54 -7.22 -6.34
CA GLY A 47 -10.01 -6.13 -7.16
C GLY A 47 -10.15 -4.78 -6.49
N VAL A 48 -9.05 -4.06 -6.34
CA VAL A 48 -8.97 -2.65 -5.96
C VAL A 48 -8.29 -1.87 -7.08
N PHE A 49 -8.64 -0.60 -7.24
CA PHE A 49 -8.20 0.20 -8.40
C PHE A 49 -7.71 1.61 -8.03
N ASP A 50 -7.82 1.99 -6.76
CA ASP A 50 -7.31 3.26 -6.25
C ASP A 50 -7.05 3.18 -4.73
N GLY A 51 -6.62 4.29 -4.13
CA GLY A 51 -6.40 4.35 -2.68
C GLY A 51 -7.68 4.24 -1.86
N ILE A 52 -8.83 4.72 -2.37
CA ILE A 52 -10.09 4.72 -1.65
C ILE A 52 -10.65 3.28 -1.55
N SER A 53 -10.72 2.58 -2.68
CA SER A 53 -11.10 1.16 -2.74
C SER A 53 -10.18 0.29 -1.88
N THR A 54 -8.87 0.57 -1.86
CA THR A 54 -7.93 -0.10 -0.97
C THR A 54 -8.27 0.10 0.51
N LEU A 55 -8.55 1.34 0.93
CA LEU A 55 -8.93 1.65 2.31
C LEU A 55 -10.28 1.04 2.72
N ILE A 56 -11.22 0.93 1.78
CA ILE A 56 -12.49 0.24 2.01
C ILE A 56 -12.25 -1.26 2.18
N ALA A 57 -11.44 -1.87 1.31
CA ALA A 57 -11.12 -3.30 1.37
C ALA A 57 -10.35 -3.70 2.64
N ASN A 58 -9.55 -2.82 3.22
CA ASN A 58 -8.92 -3.07 4.52
C ASN A 58 -9.95 -3.32 5.64
N LYS A 59 -11.14 -2.72 5.56
CA LYS A 59 -12.18 -2.86 6.59
C LYS A 59 -12.93 -4.19 6.52
N THR A 60 -12.80 -4.94 5.42
CA THR A 60 -13.55 -6.19 5.21
C THR A 60 -12.75 -7.43 5.59
N GLY A 61 -11.45 -7.30 5.90
CA GLY A 61 -10.63 -8.39 6.44
C GLY A 61 -10.17 -9.45 5.43
N PHE A 62 -10.06 -9.12 4.15
CA PHE A 62 -9.51 -10.04 3.15
C PHE A 62 -8.02 -10.32 3.40
N LYS A 63 -7.60 -11.56 3.13
CA LYS A 63 -6.22 -12.02 3.38
C LYS A 63 -5.21 -11.50 2.35
N ALA A 64 -5.68 -11.08 1.17
CA ALA A 64 -4.90 -10.48 0.11
C ALA A 64 -5.83 -9.62 -0.77
N LEU A 65 -5.25 -8.71 -1.54
CA LEU A 65 -5.94 -7.86 -2.51
C LEU A 65 -5.28 -7.99 -3.88
N TYR A 66 -6.01 -7.63 -4.92
CA TYR A 66 -5.51 -7.55 -6.30
C TYR A 66 -5.68 -6.12 -6.83
N MET A 67 -4.60 -5.46 -7.24
CA MET A 67 -4.67 -4.20 -7.97
C MET A 67 -4.95 -4.52 -9.44
N THR A 68 -6.10 -4.07 -9.95
CA THR A 68 -6.52 -4.35 -11.33
C THR A 68 -5.83 -3.43 -12.34
N GLY A 69 -5.43 -3.92 -13.52
CA GLY A 69 -4.97 -3.07 -14.64
C GLY A 69 -6.09 -2.13 -15.09
N PHE A 70 -7.12 -2.71 -15.70
CA PHE A 70 -8.29 -2.00 -16.23
C PHE A 70 -8.88 -0.94 -15.30
N GLY A 71 -9.16 -1.31 -14.05
CA GLY A 71 -9.78 -0.39 -13.09
C GLY A 71 -8.84 0.73 -12.69
N THR A 72 -7.55 0.42 -12.52
CA THR A 72 -6.53 1.42 -12.18
C THR A 72 -6.36 2.42 -13.32
N VAL A 73 -6.28 1.95 -14.57
CA VAL A 73 -6.19 2.82 -15.76
C VAL A 73 -7.44 3.69 -15.90
N GLY A 74 -8.64 3.10 -15.78
CA GLY A 74 -9.90 3.83 -15.86
C GLY A 74 -10.04 4.88 -14.76
N SER A 75 -9.67 4.55 -13.52
CA SER A 75 -9.74 5.48 -12.38
C SER A 75 -8.68 6.58 -12.45
N HIS A 76 -7.46 6.25 -12.87
CA HIS A 76 -6.32 7.17 -12.84
C HIS A 76 -6.29 8.10 -14.05
N LEU A 77 -6.51 7.56 -15.25
CA LEU A 77 -6.32 8.25 -16.52
C LEU A 77 -7.64 8.57 -17.23
N GLY A 78 -8.73 7.88 -16.88
CA GLY A 78 -10.03 8.07 -17.56
C GLY A 78 -10.04 7.55 -19.00
N VAL A 79 -9.15 6.61 -19.34
CA VAL A 79 -8.99 6.03 -20.68
C VAL A 79 -9.25 4.52 -20.64
N PRO A 80 -9.56 3.87 -21.78
CA PRO A 80 -9.70 2.41 -21.82
C PRO A 80 -8.36 1.70 -21.60
N ASP A 81 -8.46 0.46 -21.13
CA ASP A 81 -7.33 -0.45 -20.97
C ASP A 81 -6.90 -1.03 -22.33
N ALA A 82 -6.07 -0.26 -23.04
CA ALA A 82 -5.62 -0.57 -24.39
C ALA A 82 -4.09 -0.39 -24.52
N GLY A 83 -3.35 -0.64 -23.44
CA GLY A 83 -1.90 -0.44 -23.40
C GLY A 83 -1.46 1.03 -23.46
N LEU A 84 -2.35 1.96 -23.10
CA LEU A 84 -2.09 3.41 -23.10
C LEU A 84 -1.39 3.88 -21.82
N ALA A 85 -1.60 3.18 -20.70
CA ALA A 85 -0.97 3.51 -19.45
C ALA A 85 0.53 3.20 -19.53
N SER A 86 1.35 4.14 -19.07
CA SER A 86 2.79 3.92 -18.98
C SER A 86 3.14 3.12 -17.73
N TYR A 87 4.33 2.51 -17.75
CA TYR A 87 4.93 1.93 -16.55
C TYR A 87 4.89 2.89 -15.34
N ARG A 88 5.14 4.19 -15.58
CA ARG A 88 5.16 5.19 -14.50
C ARG A 88 3.77 5.40 -13.90
N ASP A 89 2.74 5.41 -14.74
CA ASP A 89 1.37 5.56 -14.30
C ASP A 89 1.01 4.40 -13.35
N MET A 90 1.40 3.18 -13.71
CA MET A 90 1.07 1.99 -12.93
C MET A 90 1.92 1.83 -11.66
N VAL A 91 3.26 1.96 -11.73
CA VAL A 91 4.14 1.74 -10.57
C VAL A 91 3.89 2.74 -9.43
N GLU A 92 3.47 3.97 -9.74
CA GLU A 92 3.09 4.95 -8.72
C GLU A 92 1.78 4.56 -8.03
N ARG A 93 0.84 3.91 -8.73
CA ARG A 93 -0.37 3.36 -8.10
C ARG A 93 -0.03 2.18 -7.20
N VAL A 94 0.85 1.29 -7.65
CA VAL A 94 1.39 0.20 -6.82
C VAL A 94 1.96 0.74 -5.52
N ARG A 95 2.80 1.79 -5.59
CA ARG A 95 3.42 2.41 -4.42
C ARG A 95 2.39 2.93 -3.42
N VAL A 96 1.40 3.67 -3.91
CA VAL A 96 0.33 4.22 -3.07
C VAL A 96 -0.51 3.10 -2.46
N MET A 97 -1.02 2.17 -3.27
CA MET A 97 -1.94 1.13 -2.82
C MET A 97 -1.25 0.12 -1.92
N SER A 98 0.00 -0.26 -2.20
CA SER A 98 0.80 -1.12 -1.33
C SER A 98 1.08 -0.47 0.02
N GLY A 99 1.30 0.85 0.06
CA GLY A 99 1.44 1.59 1.32
C GLY A 99 0.15 1.65 2.15
N LEU A 100 -1.01 1.63 1.50
CA LEU A 100 -2.32 1.68 2.16
C LEU A 100 -2.84 0.31 2.59
N ALA A 101 -2.61 -0.74 1.78
CA ALA A 101 -3.13 -2.09 2.02
C ALA A 101 -2.60 -2.69 3.33
N ASP A 102 -3.48 -3.32 4.11
CA ASP A 102 -3.13 -4.00 5.37
C ASP A 102 -2.71 -5.47 5.17
N CYS A 103 -2.85 -5.98 3.95
CA CYS A 103 -2.47 -7.32 3.55
C CYS A 103 -1.66 -7.30 2.23
N PRO A 104 -1.12 -8.45 1.77
CA PRO A 104 -0.43 -8.54 0.49
C PRO A 104 -1.27 -8.02 -0.68
N LEU A 105 -0.62 -7.24 -1.54
CA LEU A 105 -1.21 -6.74 -2.77
C LEU A 105 -0.53 -7.42 -3.96
N ILE A 106 -1.33 -8.12 -4.76
CA ILE A 106 -0.93 -8.65 -6.06
C ILE A 106 -1.22 -7.55 -7.08
N CYS A 107 -0.29 -7.24 -7.98
CA CYS A 107 -0.44 -6.11 -8.90
C CYS A 107 -0.39 -6.55 -10.35
N ASP A 108 -1.29 -5.99 -11.15
CA ASP A 108 -1.23 -6.08 -12.60
C ASP A 108 -0.04 -5.30 -13.17
N ALA A 109 0.80 -5.98 -13.94
CA ALA A 109 1.98 -5.41 -14.59
C ALA A 109 1.91 -5.50 -16.13
N ASP A 110 0.70 -5.72 -16.68
CA ASP A 110 0.44 -5.89 -18.10
C ASP A 110 1.46 -6.87 -18.73
N THR A 111 1.99 -6.54 -19.90
CA THR A 111 3.05 -7.28 -20.60
C THR A 111 4.47 -6.91 -20.13
N GLY A 112 4.61 -6.08 -19.09
CA GLY A 112 5.90 -5.55 -18.63
C GLY A 112 6.41 -4.32 -19.39
N PHE A 113 5.50 -3.59 -20.05
CA PHE A 113 5.71 -2.24 -20.62
C PHE A 113 6.87 -2.12 -21.63
N GLY A 114 7.14 -3.17 -22.40
CA GLY A 114 8.12 -3.16 -23.49
C GLY A 114 8.81 -4.50 -23.71
N GLY A 115 10.10 -4.47 -24.04
CA GLY A 115 10.91 -5.67 -24.24
C GLY A 115 11.45 -6.27 -22.94
N LEU A 116 12.33 -7.26 -23.04
CA LEU A 116 12.88 -8.00 -21.88
C LEU A 116 13.54 -7.08 -20.82
N LEU A 117 14.22 -6.01 -21.24
CA LEU A 117 14.80 -5.04 -20.31
C LEU A 117 13.73 -4.22 -19.57
N ASN A 118 12.60 -3.95 -20.22
CA ASN A 118 11.45 -3.29 -19.59
C ASN A 118 10.76 -4.23 -18.59
N VAL A 119 10.64 -5.53 -18.92
CA VAL A 119 10.11 -6.53 -17.99
C VAL A 119 10.98 -6.61 -16.73
N GLU A 120 12.32 -6.68 -16.87
CA GLU A 120 13.23 -6.66 -15.72
C GLU A 120 13.07 -5.38 -14.89
N HIS A 121 12.99 -4.22 -15.55
CA HIS A 121 12.75 -2.95 -14.89
C HIS A 121 11.42 -2.93 -14.13
N THR A 122 10.36 -3.47 -14.74
CA THR A 122 9.01 -3.55 -14.18
C THR A 122 8.99 -4.42 -12.92
N VAL A 123 9.59 -5.61 -12.97
CA VAL A 123 9.69 -6.52 -11.82
C VAL A 123 10.36 -5.82 -10.64
N LYS A 124 11.55 -5.24 -10.84
CA LYS A 124 12.31 -4.54 -9.80
C LYS A 124 11.57 -3.32 -9.26
N GLY A 125 10.92 -2.57 -10.16
CA GLY A 125 10.14 -1.38 -9.81
C GLY A 125 8.92 -1.69 -8.95
N TYR A 126 8.16 -2.71 -9.33
CA TYR A 126 6.97 -3.14 -8.59
C TYR A 126 7.34 -3.73 -7.23
N GLU A 127 8.41 -4.53 -7.16
CA GLU A 127 8.95 -5.02 -5.89
C GLU A 127 9.34 -3.85 -4.98
N ALA A 128 10.09 -2.87 -5.49
CA ALA A 128 10.47 -1.67 -4.74
C ALA A 128 9.28 -0.76 -4.37
N ALA A 129 8.18 -0.82 -5.11
CA ALA A 129 6.93 -0.13 -4.81
C ALA A 129 6.09 -0.87 -3.74
N GLY A 130 6.46 -2.10 -3.37
CA GLY A 130 5.84 -2.86 -2.29
C GLY A 130 4.80 -3.90 -2.74
N ALA A 131 4.75 -4.23 -4.03
CA ALA A 131 3.95 -5.35 -4.52
C ALA A 131 4.42 -6.66 -3.86
N SER A 132 3.47 -7.52 -3.49
CA SER A 132 3.78 -8.84 -2.92
C SER A 132 3.89 -9.93 -3.99
N ALA A 133 3.27 -9.71 -5.14
CA ALA A 133 3.42 -10.47 -6.37
C ALA A 133 2.96 -9.58 -7.54
N ILE A 134 3.32 -9.97 -8.75
CA ILE A 134 2.84 -9.34 -9.97
C ILE A 134 2.24 -10.37 -10.91
N GLN A 135 1.27 -9.93 -11.72
CA GLN A 135 0.78 -10.65 -12.88
C GLN A 135 1.48 -10.08 -14.12
N LEU A 136 2.06 -10.95 -14.93
CA LEU A 136 2.53 -10.62 -16.28
C LEU A 136 1.75 -11.49 -17.26
N GLU A 137 1.39 -10.91 -18.40
CA GLU A 137 0.62 -11.56 -19.46
C GLU A 137 1.37 -11.57 -20.80
N ASP A 138 0.97 -12.47 -21.69
CA ASP A 138 1.62 -12.79 -22.96
C ASP A 138 0.88 -12.28 -24.21
N GLN A 139 -0.06 -11.33 -24.04
CA GLN A 139 -0.94 -10.68 -25.05
C GLN A 139 -0.87 -11.20 -26.50
#